data_AF-A0AAP4U0H6-F1
#
_entry.id   AF-A0AAP4U0H6-F1
#
_cell.length_a   1.000
_cell.length_b   1.000
_cell.length_c   1.000
_cell.angle_alpha   90.00
_cell.angle_beta   90.00
_cell.angle_gamma   90.00
#
_symmetry.space_group_name_H-M   'P 1'
#
loop_
_entity.id
_entity.type
_entity.pdbx_description
1 polymer ?
#
loop_
_entity_poly.entity_id
_entity_poly.type
_entity_poly.pdbx_seq_one_letter_code
_entity_poly.pdbx_strand_id
1 'polypeptide(L)'
;MRADDDTRLASSPRQPGLTRRLLTGAIQLRDGWEAMLRVNQQRDLAQLAREEEDIFMMMSFAELMGIPNPAPAVSLEMLPLMLERMHDWHLRQGLEHSPLEGIKCC
;
A
#
# COMPACT_ATOMS: atom_id res chain seq x y z
N MET A 1 58.64 -10.50 -42.28
CA MET A 1 57.67 -11.62 -42.29
C MET A 1 57.18 -11.76 -40.85
N ARG A 2 56.32 -10.84 -40.39
CA ARG A 2 54.83 -10.92 -40.33
C ARG A 2 54.38 -11.58 -39.01
N ALA A 3 54.33 -10.80 -37.93
CA ALA A 3 53.76 -11.21 -36.64
C ALA A 3 53.32 -10.00 -35.78
N ASP A 4 52.68 -8.99 -36.38
CA ASP A 4 52.22 -7.78 -35.67
C ASP A 4 50.74 -7.42 -35.94
N ASP A 5 49.87 -8.41 -36.23
CA ASP A 5 48.50 -8.14 -36.70
C ASP A 5 47.37 -8.66 -35.78
N ASP A 6 47.71 -9.22 -34.61
CA ASP A 6 46.70 -9.79 -33.69
C ASP A 6 46.24 -8.83 -32.58
N THR A 7 46.85 -7.65 -32.46
CA THR A 7 46.57 -6.71 -31.33
C THR A 7 45.57 -5.59 -31.63
N ARG A 8 44.95 -5.54 -32.82
CA ARG A 8 43.96 -4.50 -33.18
C ARG A 8 42.49 -4.95 -33.16
N LEU A 9 42.20 -6.16 -32.70
CA LEU A 9 40.82 -6.68 -32.61
C LEU A 9 40.24 -6.60 -31.18
N ALA A 10 40.79 -5.73 -30.33
CA ALA A 10 40.17 -5.36 -29.07
C ALA A 10 39.01 -4.37 -29.31
N SER A 11 37.79 -4.89 -29.15
CA SER A 11 36.61 -4.20 -28.62
C SER A 11 36.18 -2.89 -29.31
N SER A 12 35.47 -3.02 -30.43
CA SER A 12 34.47 -2.00 -30.79
C SER A 12 33.19 -2.29 -30.00
N PRO A 13 32.65 -1.36 -29.19
CA PRO A 13 31.35 -1.56 -28.57
C PRO A 13 30.32 -1.58 -29.70
N ARG A 14 29.81 -2.78 -30.03
CA ARG A 14 28.77 -2.99 -31.04
C ARG A 14 27.58 -2.13 -30.67
N GLN A 15 27.44 -0.96 -31.31
CA GLN A 15 26.40 -0.01 -30.99
C GLN A 15 25.04 -0.70 -31.17
N PRO A 16 24.14 -0.64 -30.18
CA PRO A 16 22.85 -1.30 -30.29
C PRO A 16 22.10 -0.72 -31.49
N GLY A 17 21.65 -1.59 -32.39
CA GLY A 17 20.85 -1.18 -33.55
C GLY A 17 19.63 -0.37 -33.12
N LEU A 18 19.14 0.48 -34.02
CA LEU A 18 17.99 1.37 -33.78
C LEU A 18 16.78 0.60 -33.22
N THR A 19 16.54 -0.61 -33.73
CA THR A 19 15.52 -1.54 -33.24
C THR A 19 15.69 -1.90 -31.77
N ARG A 20 16.92 -2.20 -31.31
CA ARG A 20 17.21 -2.52 -29.91
C ARG A 20 17.00 -1.31 -29.01
N ARG A 21 17.38 -0.10 -29.44
CA ARG A 21 17.16 1.14 -28.68
C ARG A 21 15.67 1.44 -28.51
N LEU A 22 14.89 1.26 -29.58
CA LEU A 22 13.43 1.44 -29.54
C LEU A 22 12.75 0.43 -28.61
N LEU A 23 13.13 -0.85 -28.69
CA LEU A 23 12.59 -1.90 -27.82
C LEU A 23 12.92 -1.64 -26.34
N THR A 24 14.16 -1.28 -26.02
CA THR A 24 14.55 -0.95 -24.64
C THR A 24 13.81 0.29 -24.13
N GLY A 25 13.63 1.32 -24.98
CA GLY A 25 12.84 2.50 -24.62
C GLY A 25 11.37 2.17 -24.35
N ALA A 26 10.75 1.31 -25.16
CA ALA A 26 9.37 0.89 -24.96
C ALA A 26 9.17 0.07 -23.67
N ILE A 27 10.12 -0.82 -23.35
CA ILE A 27 10.12 -1.58 -22.09
C ILE A 27 10.23 -0.64 -20.89
N GLN A 28 11.19 0.30 -20.92
CA GLN A 28 11.36 1.29 -19.85
C GLN A 28 10.11 2.16 -19.64
N LEU A 29 9.44 2.55 -20.74
CA LEU A 29 8.20 3.31 -20.68
C LEU A 29 7.09 2.51 -20.00
N ARG A 30 6.89 1.25 -20.42
CA ARG A 30 5.89 0.34 -19.83
C ARG A 30 6.16 0.13 -18.35
N ASP A 31 7.40 -0.20 -17.99
CA ASP A 31 7.79 -0.49 -16.61
C ASP A 31 7.60 0.76 -15.72
N GLY A 32 7.86 1.96 -16.25
CA GLY A 32 7.55 3.23 -15.60
C GLY A 32 6.04 3.45 -15.40
N TRP A 33 5.22 3.10 -16.40
CA TRP A 33 3.76 3.19 -16.32
C TRP A 33 3.18 2.22 -15.28
N GLU A 34 3.64 0.97 -15.29
CA GLU A 34 3.26 -0.04 -14.28
C GLU A 34 3.66 0.41 -12.87
N ALA A 35 4.86 0.98 -12.70
CA ALA A 35 5.30 1.50 -11.41
C ALA A 35 4.37 2.62 -10.91
N MET A 36 3.97 3.56 -11.78
CA MET A 36 3.03 4.62 -11.41
C MET A 36 1.65 4.06 -11.03
N LEU A 37 1.11 3.13 -11.83
CA LEU A 37 -0.19 2.49 -11.55
C LEU A 37 -0.15 1.72 -10.21
N ARG A 38 0.93 0.99 -9.92
CA ARG A 38 1.09 0.27 -8.65
C ARG A 38 1.09 1.20 -7.44
N VAL A 39 1.79 2.33 -7.51
CA VAL A 39 1.82 3.32 -6.41
C VAL A 39 0.42 3.89 -6.17
N ASN A 40 -0.33 4.20 -7.23
CA ASN A 40 -1.70 4.68 -7.08
C ASN A 40 -2.62 3.62 -6.47
N GLN A 41 -2.58 2.39 -6.99
CA GLN A 41 -3.35 1.26 -6.46
C GLN A 41 -3.06 1.01 -4.97
N GLN A 42 -1.78 1.06 -4.56
CA GLN A 42 -1.42 0.89 -3.16
C GLN A 42 -1.99 1.99 -2.27
N ARG A 43 -2.03 3.23 -2.73
CA ARG A 43 -2.64 4.35 -2.00
C ARG A 43 -4.14 4.15 -1.85
N ASP A 44 -4.82 3.80 -2.93
CA ASP A 44 -6.27 3.57 -2.93
C ASP A 44 -6.63 2.40 -2.01
N LEU A 45 -5.87 1.30 -2.06
CA LEU A 45 -6.06 0.17 -1.15
C LEU A 45 -5.82 0.54 0.32
N ALA A 46 -4.79 1.34 0.60
CA ALA A 46 -4.52 1.80 1.96
C ALA A 46 -5.63 2.73 2.49
N GLN A 47 -6.24 3.52 1.60
CA GLN A 47 -7.41 4.35 1.93
C GLN A 47 -8.61 3.48 2.27
N LEU A 48 -8.95 2.53 1.40
CA LEU A 48 -10.08 1.63 1.59
C LEU A 48 -9.95 0.79 2.87
N ALA A 49 -8.74 0.29 3.16
CA ALA A 49 -8.48 -0.45 4.41
C ALA A 49 -8.71 0.41 5.67
N ARG A 50 -8.39 1.71 5.61
CA ARG A 50 -8.66 2.64 6.72
C ARG A 50 -10.15 2.92 6.87
N GLU A 51 -10.84 3.16 5.77
CA GLU A 51 -12.30 3.39 5.76
C GLU A 51 -13.06 2.17 6.28
N GLU A 52 -12.62 0.97 5.88
CA GLU A 52 -13.13 -0.30 6.39
C GLU A 52 -12.92 -0.42 7.92
N GLU A 53 -11.72 -0.11 8.41
CA GLU A 53 -11.40 -0.13 9.85
C GLU A 53 -12.28 0.85 10.63
N ASP A 54 -12.52 2.06 10.11
CA ASP A 54 -13.38 3.06 10.74
C ASP A 54 -14.84 2.58 10.83
N ILE A 55 -15.36 1.93 9.77
CA ILE A 55 -16.71 1.35 9.76
C ILE A 55 -16.82 0.20 10.77
N PHE A 56 -15.81 -0.68 10.84
CA PHE A 56 -15.81 -1.76 11.83
C PHE A 56 -15.76 -1.25 13.25
N MET A 57 -14.92 -0.25 13.55
CA MET A 57 -14.86 0.39 14.85
C MET A 57 -16.22 0.98 15.23
N MET A 58 -16.85 1.69 14.30
CA MET A 58 -18.18 2.26 14.50
C MET A 58 -19.23 1.19 14.81
N MET A 59 -19.27 0.09 14.05
CA MET A 59 -20.23 -0.99 14.29
C MET A 59 -19.99 -1.66 15.64
N SER A 60 -18.74 -1.97 15.99
CA SER A 60 -18.39 -2.56 17.28
C SER A 60 -18.74 -1.63 18.46
N PHE A 61 -18.60 -0.31 18.31
CA PHE A 61 -19.02 0.64 19.34
C PHE A 61 -20.53 0.82 19.44
N ALA A 62 -21.23 0.85 18.30
CA ALA A 62 -22.69 0.84 18.29
C ALA A 62 -23.22 -0.34 19.10
N GLU A 63 -22.61 -1.51 18.94
CA GLU A 63 -22.97 -2.71 19.68
C GLU A 63 -22.71 -2.58 21.19
N LEU A 64 -21.55 -2.03 21.60
CA LEU A 64 -21.26 -1.74 23.02
C LEU A 64 -22.28 -0.78 23.64
N MET A 65 -22.77 0.19 22.87
CA MET A 65 -23.79 1.14 23.32
C MET A 65 -25.23 0.60 23.21
N GLY A 66 -25.42 -0.64 22.72
CA GLY A 66 -26.74 -1.23 22.48
C GLY A 66 -27.51 -0.58 21.33
N ILE A 67 -26.83 0.17 20.47
CA ILE A 67 -27.41 0.74 19.25
C ILE A 67 -27.42 -0.35 18.18
N PRO A 68 -28.60 -0.71 17.64
CA PRO A 68 -28.68 -1.77 16.64
C PRO A 68 -27.91 -1.38 15.38
N ASN A 69 -27.05 -2.28 14.92
CA ASN A 69 -26.29 -2.15 13.68
C ASN A 69 -26.68 -3.30 12.71
N PRO A 70 -26.29 -3.25 11.42
CA PRO A 70 -26.67 -4.29 10.44
C PRO A 70 -25.92 -5.63 10.61
N ALA A 71 -24.93 -5.70 11.49
CA ALA A 71 -24.06 -6.86 11.71
C ALA A 71 -23.82 -7.14 13.22
N PRO A 72 -24.87 -7.30 14.06
CA PRO A 72 -24.73 -7.24 15.52
C PRO A 72 -23.86 -8.38 16.07
N ALA A 73 -24.13 -9.62 15.65
CA ALA A 73 -23.35 -10.79 16.08
C ALA A 73 -21.88 -10.73 15.63
N VAL A 74 -21.64 -10.29 14.40
CA VAL A 74 -20.28 -10.20 13.83
C VAL A 74 -19.50 -9.05 14.48
N SER A 75 -20.18 -7.95 14.81
CA SER A 75 -19.54 -6.78 15.42
C SER A 75 -19.00 -7.06 16.83
N LEU A 76 -19.61 -7.98 17.58
CA LEU A 76 -19.10 -8.45 18.88
C LEU A 76 -17.80 -9.24 18.74
N GLU A 77 -17.68 -10.10 17.72
CA GLU A 77 -16.46 -10.87 17.47
C GLU A 77 -15.28 -9.98 17.07
N MET A 78 -15.57 -8.84 16.45
CA MET A 78 -14.56 -7.86 16.04
C MET A 78 -14.06 -6.99 17.20
N LEU A 79 -14.80 -6.88 18.31
CA LEU A 79 -14.41 -6.06 19.46
C LEU A 79 -12.96 -6.23 19.93
N PRO A 80 -12.43 -7.46 20.17
CA PRO A 80 -11.04 -7.62 20.61
C PRO A 80 -10.04 -7.03 19.61
N LEU A 81 -10.25 -7.26 18.31
CA LEU A 81 -9.39 -6.74 17.24
C LEU A 81 -9.48 -5.21 17.13
N MET A 82 -10.67 -4.65 17.31
CA MET A 82 -10.90 -3.21 17.26
C MET A 82 -10.30 -2.51 18.48
N LEU A 83 -10.41 -3.12 19.67
CA LEU A 83 -9.81 -2.59 20.90
C LEU A 83 -8.28 -2.48 20.79
N GLU A 84 -7.61 -3.43 20.14
CA GLU A 84 -6.16 -3.36 19.87
C GLU A 84 -5.77 -2.15 19.01
N ARG A 85 -6.66 -1.72 18.10
CA ARG A 85 -6.43 -0.60 17.16
C ARG A 85 -7.03 0.72 17.63
N MET A 86 -7.69 0.73 18.79
CA MET A 86 -8.46 1.88 19.26
C MET A 86 -7.60 3.13 19.45
N HIS A 87 -6.37 3.00 19.97
CA HIS A 87 -5.45 4.13 20.19
C HIS A 87 -5.19 4.89 18.88
N ASP A 88 -4.73 4.18 17.85
CA ASP A 88 -4.40 4.80 16.58
C ASP A 88 -5.65 5.34 15.87
N TRP A 89 -6.79 4.65 16.03
CA TRP A 89 -8.05 5.11 15.47
C TRP A 89 -8.53 6.41 16.10
N HIS A 90 -8.62 6.52 17.44
CA HIS A 90 -9.22 7.69 18.08
C HIS A 90 -8.36 8.95 17.86
N LEU A 91 -7.04 8.78 17.81
CA LEU A 91 -6.11 9.84 17.40
C LEU A 91 -6.35 10.30 15.95
N ARG A 92 -6.58 9.37 15.01
CA ARG A 92 -6.92 9.71 13.62
C ARG A 92 -8.26 10.44 13.51
N GLN A 93 -9.23 10.09 14.34
CA GLN A 93 -10.52 10.78 14.40
C GLN A 93 -10.44 12.16 15.08
N GLY A 94 -9.28 12.54 15.63
CA GLY A 94 -9.09 13.83 16.31
C GLY A 94 -9.77 13.91 17.67
N LEU A 95 -10.03 12.77 18.32
CA LEU A 95 -10.58 12.72 19.66
C LEU A 95 -9.47 13.01 20.68
N GLU A 96 -9.74 13.91 21.64
CA GLU A 96 -8.75 14.26 22.66
C GLU A 96 -8.49 13.07 23.61
N HIS A 97 -9.54 12.30 23.92
CA HIS A 97 -9.51 11.18 24.87
C HIS A 97 -10.27 9.97 24.30
N SER A 98 -10.06 8.79 24.89
CA SER A 98 -10.84 7.60 24.53
C SER A 98 -12.35 7.84 24.68
N PRO A 99 -13.15 7.46 23.65
CA PRO A 99 -14.61 7.52 23.75
C PRO A 99 -15.20 6.35 24.56
N LEU A 100 -14.40 5.35 24.95
CA LEU A 100 -14.88 4.18 25.69
C LEU A 100 -14.80 4.42 27.20
N GLU A 101 -15.95 4.37 27.87
CA GLU A 101 -15.99 4.37 29.32
C GLU A 101 -15.21 3.18 29.88
N GLY A 102 -14.22 3.46 30.74
CA GLY A 102 -13.39 2.45 31.40
C GLY A 102 -12.05 2.17 30.70
N ILE A 103 -11.84 2.63 29.46
CA ILE A 103 -10.53 2.53 28.80
C ILE A 103 -9.88 3.90 28.78
N LYS A 104 -8.90 4.10 29.66
CA LYS A 104 -8.07 5.31 29.63
C LYS A 104 -6.95 5.12 28.62
N CYS A 105 -7.23 5.59 27.42
CA CYS A 105 -6.24 5.70 26.35
C CYS A 105 -5.81 7.18 26.29
N CYS A 106 -4.48 7.41 26.32
CA CYS A 106 -3.79 8.68 26.57
C CYS A 106 -3.70 9.08 28.05
#